data_AF-A0AA95S7A7-F1
#
_entry.id   AF-A0AA95S7A7-F1
#
_cell.length_a   1.000
_cell.length_b   1.000
_cell.length_c   1.000
_cell.angle_alpha   90.00
_cell.angle_beta   90.00
_cell.angle_gamma   90.00
#
_symmetry.space_group_name_H-M   'P 1'
#
loop_
_entity.id
_entity.type
_entity.pdbx_description
1 polymer ?
#
loop_
_entity_poly.entity_id
_entity_poly.type
_entity_poly.pdbx_seq_one_letter_code
_entity_poly.pdbx_strand_id
1 'polypeptide(L)' 'MANTCRYVVNALGKGGETYYTLCKDKQELQKWINTNQEKLIMEELKVTDKNQTFFSKLFNLKKLY' A
#
# COMPACT_ATOMS: atom_id res chain seq x y z
N MET A 1 -10.93 10.91 16.81
CA MET A 1 -10.54 10.80 15.39
C MET A 1 -9.54 9.65 15.25
N ALA A 2 -9.99 8.45 14.88
CA ALA A 2 -9.06 7.36 14.62
C ALA A 2 -8.46 7.56 13.22
N ASN A 3 -7.19 7.98 13.15
CA ASN A 3 -6.43 8.04 11.90
C ASN A 3 -6.08 6.61 11.44
N THR A 4 -7.08 5.86 10.97
CA THR A 4 -6.86 4.50 10.47
C THR A 4 -6.39 4.56 9.03
N CYS A 5 -5.08 4.78 8.83
CA CYS A 5 -4.44 4.61 7.53
C CYS A 5 -4.40 3.11 7.18
N ARG A 6 -5.26 2.67 6.26
CA ARG A 6 -5.36 1.28 5.82
C ARG A 6 -4.24 0.86 4.88
N TYR A 7 -3.82 1.74 3.98
CA TYR A 7 -2.82 1.46 2.97
C TYR A 7 -1.51 2.19 3.27
N VAL A 8 -0.41 1.47 3.16
CA VAL A 8 0.95 2.02 3.19
C VAL A 8 1.51 1.89 1.78
N VAL A 9 2.01 2.99 1.23
CA VAL A 9 2.59 3.03 -0.11
C VAL A 9 4.08 3.33 0.01
N ASN A 10 4.88 2.45 -0.57
CA ASN A 10 6.31 2.65 -0.79
C ASN A 10 6.52 2.63 -2.30
N ALA A 11 7.18 3.63 -2.86
CA ALA A 11 7.47 3.67 -4.29
C ALA A 11 8.82 4.32 -4.56
N LEU A 12 9.43 3.95 -5.68
CA LEU A 12 10.62 4.61 -6.21
C LEU A 12 10.23 5.54 -7.36
N GLY A 13 10.82 6.72 -7.39
CA GLY A 13 10.72 7.66 -8.47
C GLY A 13 11.79 7.43 -9.53
N LYS A 14 11.51 7.86 -10.76
CA LYS A 14 12.44 7.78 -11.89
C LYS A 14 13.69 8.64 -11.67
N GLY A 15 13.62 9.65 -10.80
CA GLY A 15 14.76 10.48 -10.41
C GLY A 15 15.62 9.89 -9.29
N GLY A 16 15.31 8.67 -8.81
CA GLY A 16 15.97 8.06 -7.66
C GLY A 16 15.41 8.53 -6.32
N GLU A 17 14.34 9.32 -6.32
CA GLU A 17 13.63 9.67 -5.09
C GLU A 17 12.79 8.50 -4.56
N THR A 18 12.54 8.48 -3.24
CA THR A 18 11.69 7.47 -2.60
C THR A 18 10.43 8.13 -2.05
N TYR A 19 9.28 7.54 -2.32
CA TYR A 19 7.98 7.99 -1.83
C TYR A 19 7.47 7.05 -0.74
N TYR A 20 7.13 7.63 0.41
CA TYR A 20 6.44 6.96 1.50
C TYR A 20 5.16 7.72 1.83
N THR A 21 3.99 7.09 1.66
CA THR A 21 2.72 7.71 2.02
C THR A 21 1.75 6.73 2.66
N LEU A 22 0.81 7.30 3.41
CA LEU A 22 -0.26 6.58 4.08
C LEU A 22 -1.59 7.01 3.47
N CYS A 23 -2.39 6.06 3.01
CA CYS A 23 -3.73 6.32 2.49
C CYS A 23 -4.76 5.66 3.40
N LYS A 24 -5.84 6.39 3.69
CA LYS A 24 -6.93 5.93 4.55
C LYS A 24 -7.83 4.93 3.83
N ASP A 25 -8.06 5.12 2.54
CA ASP A 25 -8.98 4.34 1.73
C ASP A 25 -8.45 4.12 0.29
N LYS A 26 -9.14 3.27 -0.46
CA LYS A 26 -8.75 2.88 -1.81
C LYS A 26 -8.85 4.05 -2.80
N GLN A 27 -9.77 4.99 -2.59
CA GLN A 27 -9.95 6.15 -3.46
C GLN A 27 -8.78 7.13 -3.28
N GLU A 28 -8.35 7.39 -2.04
CA GLU A 28 -7.17 8.19 -1.76
C GLU A 28 -5.89 7.56 -2.32
N LEU A 29 -5.75 6.24 -2.17
CA LEU A 29 -4.65 5.49 -2.77
C LEU A 29 -4.62 5.64 -4.30
N GLN A 30 -5.75 5.41 -4.97
CA GLN A 30 -5.85 5.53 -6.43
C GLN A 30 -5.55 6.95 -6.90
N LYS A 31 -6.08 7.96 -6.20
CA LYS A 31 -5.79 9.36 -6.49
C LYS A 31 -4.29 9.63 -6.38
N TRP A 32 -3.65 9.19 -5.31
CA TRP A 32 -2.21 9.38 -5.11
C TRP A 32 -1.38 8.70 -6.21
N ILE A 33 -1.72 7.45 -6.56
CA ILE A 33 -1.03 6.73 -7.64
C ILE A 33 -1.18 7.49 -8.95
N ASN A 34 -2.41 7.86 -9.35
CA ASN A 34 -2.65 8.55 -10.62
C ASN A 34 -1.91 9.90 -10.69
N THR A 35 -1.86 10.65 -9.59
CA THR A 35 -1.15 11.94 -9.55
C THR A 35 0.37 11.78 -9.68
N ASN A 36 0.94 10.66 -9.23
CA ASN A 36 2.39 10.46 -9.21
C ASN A 36 2.89 9.46 -10.27
N GLN A 37 1.99 8.76 -10.97
CA GLN A 37 2.29 7.66 -11.89
C GLN A 37 3.40 7.99 -12.90
N GLU A 38 3.43 9.21 -13.43
CA GLU A 38 4.43 9.62 -14.41
C GLU A 38 5.84 9.70 -13.82
N LYS A 39 5.94 10.03 -12.52
CA LYS A 39 7.18 10.15 -11.77
C LYS A 39 7.62 8.83 -11.16
N LEU A 40 6.70 7.90 -10.95
CA LEU A 40 6.96 6.62 -10.31
C LEU A 40 7.48 5.57 -11.29
N ILE A 41 8.31 4.68 -10.76
CA ILE A 41 8.65 3.40 -11.37
C ILE A 41 7.58 2.41 -10.90
N MET A 42 6.58 2.16 -11.74
CA MET A 42 5.39 1.37 -11.37
C MET A 42 5.72 -0.08 -11.00
N GLU A 43 6.82 -0.62 -11.53
CA GLU A 43 7.32 -1.96 -11.20
C GLU A 43 7.79 -2.07 -9.74
N GLU A 44 8.24 -0.95 -9.16
CA GLU A 44 8.76 -0.87 -7.79
C GLU A 44 7.72 -0.32 -6.79
N LEU A 45 6.47 -0.12 -7.23
CA LEU A 45 5.38 0.33 -6.39
C LEU A 45 4.90 -0.80 -5.45
N LYS A 46 5.16 -0.66 -4.16
CA LYS A 46 4.73 -1.59 -3.11
C LYS A 46 3.63 -0.97 -2.26
N VAL A 47 2.44 -1.55 -2.35
CA VAL A 47 1.28 -1.17 -1.52
C VAL A 47 0.99 -2.28 -0.51
N THR A 48 0.94 -1.91 0.77
CA THR A 48 0.57 -2.82 1.87
C THR A 48 -0.80 -2.45 2.41
N ASP A 49 -1.76 -3.37 2.34
CA ASP A 49 -3.05 -3.26 3.02
C ASP A 49 -2.95 -3.84 4.44
N LYS A 50 -3.07 -2.98 5.45
CA LYS A 50 -3.02 -3.38 6.85
C LYS A 50 -4.19 -4.30 7.25
N ASN A 51 -5.35 -4.17 6.59
CA ASN A 51 -6.50 -5.02 6.88
C ASN A 51 -6.36 -6.42 6.26
N GLN A 52 -5.72 -6.54 5.10
CA GLN A 52 -5.52 -7.84 4.45
C GLN A 52 -4.59 -8.75 5.28
N THR A 53 -3.59 -8.15 5.94
CA THR A 53 -2.64 -8.88 6.81
C THR A 53 -3.34 -9.59 7.98
N PHE A 54 -4.49 -9.06 8.44
CA PHE A 54 -5.28 -9.71 9.50
C PHE A 54 -5.95 -11.00 9.01
N PHE A 55 -6.52 -10.99 7.79
CA PHE A 55 -7.17 -12.18 7.22
C PHE A 55 -6.18 -13.26 6.79
N SER A 56 -5.05 -12.89 6.18
CA SER A 56 -4.04 -13.86 5.75
C SER A 56 -3.43 -14.67 6.92
N LYS A 57 -3.33 -14.07 8.12
CA LYS A 57 -2.88 -14.78 9.32
C LYS A 57 -3.88 -15.83 9.82
N LEU A 58 -5.19 -15.59 9.68
CA LEU A 58 -6.21 -16.53 10.11
C LEU A 58 -6.28 -17.79 9.22
N PHE A 59 -5.98 -17.69 7.92
CA PHE A 59 -6.04 -18.86 7.02
C PHE A 59 -4.86 -19.83 7.19
N ASN A 60 -3.73 -19.38 7.72
CA ASN A 60 -2.58 -20.28 8.00
C ASN A 60 -2.81 -21.22 9.19
N LEU A 61 -3.84 -21.01 10.01
CA LEU A 61 -4.19 -21.90 11.13
C LEU A 61 -4.91 -23.18 10.69
N LYS A 62 -5.38 -23.28 9.44
CA LYS A 62 -6.07 -24.48 8.93
C LYS A 62 -5.16 -25.57 8.36
N LYS A 63 -3.83 -25.37 8.35
CA LYS A 63 -2.87 -26.35 7.80
C LYS A 63 -2.15 -27.20 8.87
N LEU A 64 -2.70 -27.23 10.09
CA LEU A 64 -2.26 -28.07 11.20
C LEU A 64 -3.43 -28.95 11.66
N TYR A 65 -3.90 -29.85 10.81
CA TYR A 65 -4.69 -31.03 11.19
C TYR A 65 -4.45 -32.13 10.17
#